data_AF-A0A7L2II50-F1
#
_entry.id   AF-A0A7L2II50-F1
#
_cell.length_a   1.000
_cell.length_b   1.000
_cell.length_c   1.000
_cell.angle_alpha   90.00
_cell.angle_beta   90.00
_cell.angle_gamma   90.00
#
_symmetry.space_group_name_H-M   'P 1'
#
loop_
_entity.id
_entity.type
_entity.pdbx_description
1 polymer ?
#
loop_
_entity_poly.entity_id
_entity_poly.type
_entity_poly.pdbx_seq_one_letter_code
_entity_poly.pdbx_strand_id
1 'polypeptide(L)' 'MGKLFRTIGIFGGFVVVVAAAFYPIYFRPLLLPEEYKKEQRINRAGIVQEDIQPAGI' A
#
# COMPACT_ATOMS: atom_id res chain seq x y z
N MET A 1 -17.90 -31.66 -5.59
CA MET A 1 -18.13 -30.31 -6.15
C MET A 1 -18.37 -29.23 -5.08
N GLY A 2 -19.40 -29.31 -4.23
CA GLY A 2 -19.72 -28.23 -3.27
C GLY A 2 -18.62 -27.80 -2.29
N LYS A 3 -17.80 -28.74 -1.79
CA LYS A 3 -16.68 -28.42 -0.88
C LYS A 3 -15.58 -27.59 -1.57
N LEU A 4 -15.26 -27.91 -2.82
CA LEU A 4 -14.25 -27.18 -3.61
C LEU A 4 -14.71 -25.75 -3.90
N PHE A 5 -15.95 -25.57 -4.35
CA PHE A 5 -16.50 -24.23 -4.59
C PHE A 5 -16.54 -23.36 -3.33
N ARG A 6 -16.88 -23.96 -2.17
CA ARG A 6 -16.80 -23.26 -0.89
C ARG A 6 -15.38 -22.80 -0.56
N THR A 7 -14.38 -23.67 -0.75
CA THR A 7 -12.98 -23.31 -0.50
C THR A 7 -12.51 -22.20 -1.43
N ILE A 8 -12.83 -22.30 -2.73
CA ILE A 8 -12.49 -21.26 -3.73
C ILE A 8 -13.15 -19.93 -3.37
N GLY A 9 -14.43 -19.95 -2.96
CA GLY A 9 -15.14 -18.73 -2.56
C GLY A 9 -14.52 -18.06 -1.33
N ILE A 10 -14.18 -18.83 -0.30
CA ILE A 10 -13.54 -18.29 0.92
C ILE A 10 -12.17 -17.73 0.60
N PHE A 11 -11.34 -18.48 -0.13
CA PHE A 11 -9.98 -18.06 -0.46
C PHE A 11 -9.99 -16.86 -1.41
N GLY A 12 -10.81 -16.88 -2.45
CA GLY A 12 -10.97 -15.76 -3.39
C GLY A 12 -11.44 -14.49 -2.67
N GLY A 13 -12.44 -14.63 -1.78
CA GLY A 13 -12.90 -13.51 -0.95
C GLY A 13 -11.80 -12.95 -0.06
N PHE A 14 -11.01 -13.82 0.58
CA PHE A 14 -9.85 -13.41 1.37
C PHE A 14 -8.83 -12.62 0.53
N VAL A 15 -8.46 -13.10 -0.66
CA VAL A 15 -7.53 -12.40 -1.54
C VAL A 15 -8.05 -11.03 -1.95
N VAL A 16 -9.35 -10.91 -2.26
CA VAL A 16 -9.99 -9.62 -2.59
C VAL A 16 -9.90 -8.64 -1.41
N VAL A 17 -10.19 -9.10 -0.20
CA VAL A 17 -10.08 -8.27 1.02
C VAL A 17 -8.66 -7.78 1.22
N VAL A 18 -7.67 -8.67 1.09
CA VAL A 18 -6.25 -8.30 1.19
C VAL A 18 -5.88 -7.28 0.11
N ALA A 19 -6.20 -7.56 -1.16
CA ALA A 19 -5.89 -6.64 -2.26
C ALA A 19 -6.52 -5.25 -2.05
N ALA A 20 -7.76 -5.19 -1.59
CA ALA A 20 -8.45 -3.93 -1.29
C ALA A 20 -7.76 -3.15 -0.15
N ALA A 21 -7.37 -3.83 0.92
CA ALA A 21 -6.66 -3.21 2.05
C ALA A 21 -5.29 -2.66 1.63
N PHE A 22 -4.56 -3.37 0.77
CA PHE A 22 -3.24 -2.96 0.28
C PHE A 22 -3.28 -1.97 -0.90
N TYR A 23 -4.42 -1.83 -1.59
CA TYR A 23 -4.55 -0.95 -2.75
C TYR A 23 -4.02 0.47 -2.54
N PRO A 24 -4.45 1.23 -1.51
CA PRO A 24 -3.99 2.61 -1.34
C PRO A 24 -2.51 2.73 -0.93
N ILE A 25 -1.94 1.68 -0.34
CA ILE A 25 -0.57 1.68 0.21
C ILE A 25 0.45 1.29 -0.85
N TYR A 26 0.13 0.30 -1.69
CA TYR A 26 1.09 -0.27 -2.65
C TYR A 26 0.72 0.06 -4.10
N PHE A 27 -0.53 -0.19 -4.51
CA PHE A 27 -0.91 -0.09 -5.92
C PHE A 27 -1.20 1.34 -6.37
N ARG A 28 -1.99 2.12 -5.61
CA ARG A 28 -2.30 3.53 -5.94
C ARG A 28 -1.03 4.37 -6.16
N PRO A 29 0.01 4.30 -5.30
CA PRO A 29 1.26 5.04 -5.53
C PRO A 29 1.99 4.69 -6.83
N LEU A 30 1.93 3.42 -7.24
CA LEU A 30 2.57 2.93 -8.47
C LEU A 30 1.77 3.30 -9.72
N LEU A 31 0.43 3.32 -9.62
CA LEU A 31 -0.46 3.69 -10.71
C LEU A 31 -0.54 5.21 -10.93
N LEU A 32 -0.43 6.00 -9.85
CA LEU A 32 -0.56 7.46 -9.85
C LEU A 32 0.68 8.13 -9.24
N PRO A 33 1.88 7.94 -9.83
CA PRO A 33 3.13 8.34 -9.21
C PRO A 33 3.25 9.85 -9.00
N GLU A 34 2.76 10.67 -9.93
CA GLU A 34 2.87 12.13 -9.82
C GLU A 34 1.94 12.72 -8.75
N GLU A 35 0.72 12.20 -8.64
CA GLU A 35 -0.22 12.59 -7.59
C GLU A 35 0.31 12.17 -6.21
N TYR A 36 0.80 10.94 -6.13
CA TYR A 36 1.39 10.43 -4.90
C TYR A 36 2.66 11.22 -4.48
N LYS A 37 3.54 11.59 -5.41
CA LYS A 37 4.69 12.47 -5.13
C LYS A 37 4.24 13.84 -4.63
N LYS A 38 3.18 14.42 -5.21
CA LYS A 38 2.62 15.71 -4.75
C LYS A 38 2.10 15.60 -3.33
N GLU A 39 1.32 14.56 -3.02
CA GLU A 39 0.85 14.27 -1.66
C GLU A 39 2.01 14.07 -0.68
N GLN A 40 3.03 13.28 -1.05
CA GLN A 40 4.21 13.05 -0.22
C GLN A 40 4.96 14.34 0.08
N ARG A 41 5.16 15.21 -0.92
CA ARG A 41 5.83 16.50 -0.71
C ARG A 41 5.12 17.37 0.32
N ILE A 42 3.79 17.34 0.32
CA ILE A 42 2.98 18.07 1.31
C ILE A 42 3.13 17.42 2.69
N ASN A 43 2.96 16.10 2.78
CA ASN A 43 3.02 15.36 4.04
C ASN A 43 4.42 15.33 4.68
N ARG A 44 5.48 15.53 3.88
CA ARG A 44 6.88 15.59 4.33
C ARG A 44 7.43 17.01 4.36
N ALA A 45 6.58 18.02 4.24
CA ALA A 45 7.02 19.41 4.34
C ALA A 45 7.66 19.66 5.71
N GLY A 46 8.87 20.23 5.74
CA GLY A 46 9.60 20.49 6.98
C GLY A 46 10.34 19.30 7.59
N ILE A 47 10.32 18.13 6.94
CA ILE A 47 11.13 16.97 7.34
C ILE A 47 12.45 17.01 6.57
N VAL A 48 13.53 17.41 7.24
CA VAL A 48 14.91 17.33 6.73
C VAL A 48 15.48 15.99 7.20
N GLN A 49 15.77 15.07 6.29
CA GLN A 49 16.15 13.70 6.70
C GLN A 49 17.45 13.68 7.48
N GLU A 50 18.37 14.57 7.16
CA GLU A 50 19.68 14.69 7.78
C GLU A 50 19.61 15.09 9.27
N ASP A 51 18.54 15.79 9.68
CA ASP A 51 18.32 16.20 11.07
C ASP A 51 17.74 15.06 11.94
N ILE A 52 17.13 14.06 11.32
CA ILE A 52 16.38 12.99 11.98
C ILE A 52 17.11 11.66 11.86
N GLN A 53 17.86 11.46 10.78
CA GLN A 53 18.62 10.24 10.57
C GLN A 53 19.80 10.21 11.54
N PRO A 54 19.87 9.21 12.43
CA PRO A 54 21.06 9.03 13.24
C PRO A 54 22.26 8.85 12.33
N ALA A 55 23.39 9.49 12.70
CA ALA A 55 24.63 9.41 11.94
C ALA A 55 25.07 7.94 11.83
N GLY A 56 24.86 7.37 10.64
CA GLY A 56 25.47 6.15 10.10
C GLY A 56 25.49 4.90 11.01
N ILE A 57 24.66 3.92 10.63
CA ILE A 57 25.20 2.58 10.34
C ILE A 57 25.38 2.51 8.83
#